data_AF-A0A0E4FTU0-F1
#
_entry.id   AF-A0A0E4FTU0-F1
#
_cell.length_a   1.000
_cell.length_b   1.000
_cell.length_c   1.000
_cell.angle_alpha   90.00
_cell.angle_beta   90.00
_cell.angle_gamma   90.00
#
_symmetry.space_group_name_H-M   'P 1'
#
loop_
_entity.id
_entity.type
_entity.pdbx_description
1 polymer ?
#
loop_
_entity_poly.entity_id
_entity_poly.type
_entity_poly.pdbx_seq_one_letter_code
_entity_poly.pdbx_strand_id
1 'polypeptide(L)'
;MSLMSPGVTRFARTDYRNDDCTFGIKDEDRFSHIYIIGKTGTGKSTLIEAMALQDIERGCGIALIDPHGDLVERVAAQVSTRRASDVIYLNACDPSQPYGYNPLRHVREDRIALAASGFIEVLKKMWPDAWGVRMEHILRNVLMALLEQPHATMHDVLRILSDRNFRAEIARHLKNETVRTFFINEFERFSFGYRADGTAPIQNKVGAFLADPILNRLLTAPQHDLHVRQIMDERKVLLVNLAKGQIGEDSSALLGGLLVTTLGLAAFSRADLPEYERRPFFVYVDEFQNFTTLAMASMFSELRKYRVGFTVAHQYLYQLEPDVRHAVLGNAGTIISFRVGSEDAPYLAREFQGRFDEADLLQLPNYRIYLKLMIDGVPSAAFSATTLAPMRR
;
A
#
# COMPACT_ATOMS: atom_id res chain seq x y z
N MET A 1 31.12 15.03 -10.19
CA MET A 1 30.75 15.99 -9.13
C MET A 1 30.13 17.20 -9.82
N SER A 2 28.83 17.26 -10.14
CA SER A 2 27.66 17.39 -9.26
C SER A 2 26.46 16.76 -10.01
N LEU A 3 26.08 15.54 -9.64
CA LEU A 3 25.08 14.73 -10.36
C LEU A 3 23.73 14.69 -9.65
N MET A 4 23.44 15.55 -8.68
CA MET A 4 22.16 15.54 -7.96
C MET A 4 21.54 16.92 -8.01
N SER A 5 20.63 17.12 -8.95
CA SER A 5 19.69 18.24 -8.86
C SER A 5 18.77 17.93 -7.68
N PRO A 6 18.64 18.81 -6.67
CA PRO A 6 17.73 18.56 -5.57
C PRO A 6 16.32 18.38 -6.13
N GLY A 7 15.64 17.30 -5.76
CA GLY A 7 14.25 17.07 -6.17
C GLY A 7 14.04 16.17 -7.40
N VAL A 8 15.07 15.55 -7.99
CA VAL A 8 14.90 14.70 -9.20
C VAL A 8 15.41 13.28 -8.97
N THR A 9 14.56 12.29 -9.26
CA THR A 9 14.93 10.85 -9.25
C THR A 9 15.14 10.39 -10.69
N ARG A 10 16.38 10.03 -11.04
CA ARG A 10 16.77 9.63 -12.40
C ARG A 10 16.55 8.15 -12.58
N PHE A 11 15.85 7.72 -13.61
CA PHE A 11 15.46 6.31 -13.71
C PHE A 11 15.62 5.71 -15.11
N ALA A 12 15.90 6.52 -16.14
CA ALA A 12 16.06 6.04 -17.49
C ALA A 12 16.93 6.97 -18.36
N ARG A 13 17.33 6.45 -19.52
CA ARG A 13 18.02 7.17 -20.60
C ARG A 13 17.19 7.11 -21.87
N THR A 14 17.08 8.23 -22.57
CA THR A 14 16.41 8.26 -23.89
C THR A 14 17.19 7.42 -24.89
N ASP A 15 16.49 6.73 -25.79
CA ASP A 15 17.10 5.90 -26.85
C ASP A 15 16.79 6.44 -28.27
N TYR A 16 16.20 7.62 -28.38
CA TYR A 16 15.88 8.27 -29.65
C TYR A 16 17.11 9.00 -30.23
N ARG A 17 17.50 8.65 -31.46
CA ARG A 17 18.60 9.28 -32.24
C ARG A 17 20.00 9.22 -31.60
N ASN A 18 20.31 8.20 -30.79
CA ASN A 18 21.58 8.07 -30.05
C ASN A 18 21.88 9.23 -29.08
N ASP A 19 20.87 10.02 -28.71
CA ASP A 19 20.98 10.99 -27.62
C ASP A 19 20.78 10.23 -26.30
N ASP A 20 21.86 9.71 -25.73
CA ASP A 20 21.90 8.96 -24.46
C ASP A 20 21.71 9.89 -23.24
N CYS A 21 20.71 10.76 -23.28
CA CYS A 21 20.42 11.70 -22.21
C CYS A 21 19.76 10.99 -21.04
N THR A 22 20.39 11.05 -19.87
CA THR A 22 19.80 10.54 -18.63
C THR A 22 18.77 11.51 -18.11
N PHE A 23 17.55 11.04 -17.89
CA PHE A 23 16.45 11.83 -17.37
C PHE A 23 15.84 11.21 -16.11
N GLY A 24 14.96 11.98 -15.48
CA GLY A 24 14.27 11.61 -14.26
C GLY A 24 12.96 12.35 -14.10
N ILE A 25 12.32 12.13 -12.96
CA ILE A 25 11.06 12.78 -12.59
C ILE A 25 11.26 13.63 -11.34
N LYS A 26 10.66 14.83 -11.33
CA LYS A 26 10.69 15.75 -10.19
C LYS A 26 9.78 15.24 -9.08
N ASP A 27 10.15 15.45 -7.82
CA ASP A 27 9.35 15.04 -6.66
C ASP A 27 7.90 15.56 -6.73
N GLU A 28 7.71 16.80 -7.20
CA GLU A 28 6.36 17.39 -7.38
C GLU A 28 5.51 16.62 -8.40
N ASP A 29 6.11 16.15 -9.49
CA ASP A 29 5.42 15.36 -10.52
C ASP A 29 5.11 13.94 -10.03
N ARG A 30 5.92 13.40 -9.11
CA ARG A 30 5.73 12.08 -8.50
C ARG A 30 4.55 12.01 -7.54
N PHE A 31 4.07 13.14 -7.03
CA PHE A 31 2.86 13.18 -6.21
C PHE A 31 1.59 12.91 -7.03
N SER A 32 1.67 12.97 -8.35
CA SER A 32 0.64 12.44 -9.25
C SER A 32 0.81 10.93 -9.50
N HIS A 33 1.60 10.21 -8.70
CA HIS A 33 1.84 8.77 -8.80
C HIS A 33 2.55 8.32 -10.08
N ILE A 34 3.16 7.13 -9.99
CA ILE A 34 3.81 6.43 -11.09
C ILE A 34 3.19 5.05 -11.17
N TYR A 35 2.69 4.72 -12.36
CA TYR A 35 2.14 3.42 -12.66
C TYR A 35 3.10 2.64 -13.55
N ILE A 36 3.42 1.41 -13.16
CA ILE A 36 4.36 0.52 -13.87
C ILE A 36 3.64 -0.78 -14.23
N ILE A 37 3.67 -1.17 -15.51
CA ILE A 37 3.12 -2.44 -15.97
C ILE A 37 4.11 -3.22 -16.83
N GLY A 38 4.09 -4.54 -16.74
CA GLY A 38 4.90 -5.41 -17.57
C GLY A 38 5.01 -6.83 -17.06
N LYS A 39 5.28 -7.77 -17.97
CA LYS A 39 5.46 -9.19 -17.65
C LYS A 39 6.60 -9.43 -16.65
N THR A 40 6.62 -10.60 -16.01
CA THR A 40 7.71 -11.03 -15.13
C THR A 40 9.07 -10.99 -15.85
N GLY A 41 10.12 -10.58 -15.14
CA GLY A 41 11.49 -10.53 -15.67
C GLY A 41 11.78 -9.37 -16.64
N THR A 42 10.84 -8.44 -16.85
CA THR A 42 11.04 -7.31 -17.77
C THR A 42 11.85 -6.15 -17.20
N GLY A 43 11.98 -6.06 -15.86
CA GLY A 43 12.78 -5.02 -15.19
C GLY A 43 12.02 -4.12 -14.21
N LYS A 44 10.74 -4.38 -13.92
CA LYS A 44 9.92 -3.58 -12.98
C LYS A 44 10.57 -3.39 -11.61
N SER A 45 10.90 -4.49 -10.92
CA SER A 45 11.50 -4.44 -9.58
C SER A 45 12.88 -3.79 -9.60
N THR A 46 13.65 -3.96 -10.68
CA THR A 46 14.95 -3.27 -10.88
C THR A 46 14.78 -1.75 -11.01
N LEU A 47 13.73 -1.29 -11.70
CA LEU A 47 13.38 0.12 -11.80
C LEU A 47 12.97 0.68 -10.42
N ILE A 48 12.10 -0.03 -9.69
CA ILE A 48 11.71 0.36 -8.33
C ILE A 48 12.94 0.45 -7.41
N GLU A 49 13.82 -0.55 -7.43
CA GLU A 49 15.06 -0.59 -6.66
C GLU A 49 15.92 0.65 -6.93
N ALA A 50 16.16 0.96 -8.21
CA ALA A 50 16.97 2.12 -8.60
C ALA A 50 16.37 3.45 -8.12
N MET A 51 15.04 3.59 -8.16
CA MET A 51 14.36 4.79 -7.68
C MET A 51 14.39 4.88 -6.14
N ALA A 52 14.09 3.79 -5.44
CA ALA A 52 14.07 3.74 -3.99
C ALA A 52 15.44 4.06 -3.37
N LEU A 53 16.52 3.48 -3.92
CA LEU A 53 17.88 3.74 -3.45
C LEU A 53 18.28 5.21 -3.62
N GLN A 54 17.91 5.83 -4.74
CA GLN A 54 18.16 7.26 -4.94
C GLN A 54 17.42 8.12 -3.93
N ASP A 55 16.16 7.81 -3.63
CA ASP A 55 15.38 8.54 -2.64
C ASP A 55 15.95 8.40 -1.23
N ILE A 56 16.39 7.19 -0.85
CA ILE A 56 17.07 6.94 0.42
C ILE A 56 18.35 7.78 0.49
N GLU A 57 19.19 7.77 -0.54
CA GLU A 57 20.44 8.55 -0.53
C GLU A 57 20.20 10.06 -0.54
N ARG A 58 19.10 10.52 -1.12
CA ARG A 58 18.67 11.92 -1.11
C ARG A 58 18.07 12.36 0.24
N GLY A 59 17.89 11.48 1.20
CA GLY A 59 17.31 11.82 2.50
C GLY A 59 15.77 11.88 2.50
N CYS A 60 15.12 11.29 1.50
CA CYS A 60 13.66 11.16 1.46
C CYS A 60 13.21 10.05 2.42
N GLY A 61 11.97 10.17 2.91
CA GLY A 61 11.27 9.09 3.58
C GLY A 61 10.60 8.20 2.54
N ILE A 62 10.69 6.89 2.72
CA ILE A 62 10.07 5.94 1.80
C ILE A 62 9.40 4.79 2.56
N ALA A 63 8.43 4.16 1.91
CA ALA A 63 7.99 2.80 2.24
C ALA A 63 8.18 1.92 1.01
N LEU A 64 8.76 0.73 1.19
CA LEU A 64 8.87 -0.30 0.15
C LEU A 64 8.19 -1.57 0.64
N ILE A 65 7.18 -2.03 -0.10
CA ILE A 65 6.42 -3.24 0.21
C ILE A 65 6.63 -4.22 -0.94
N ASP A 66 7.13 -5.40 -0.60
CA ASP A 66 7.37 -6.49 -1.54
C ASP A 66 6.78 -7.79 -1.00
N PRO A 67 5.84 -8.43 -1.71
CA PRO A 67 5.32 -9.73 -1.33
C PRO A 67 6.37 -10.85 -1.40
N HIS A 68 7.39 -10.75 -2.24
CA HIS A 68 8.37 -11.82 -2.42
C HIS A 68 9.55 -11.71 -1.47
N GLY A 69 9.97 -10.49 -1.14
CA GLY A 69 11.04 -10.16 -0.21
C GLY A 69 12.36 -9.81 -0.89
N ASP A 70 12.64 -10.40 -2.06
CA ASP A 70 13.90 -10.22 -2.78
C ASP A 70 14.22 -8.74 -3.07
N LEU A 71 13.22 -7.93 -3.42
CA LEU A 71 13.42 -6.51 -3.71
C LEU A 71 13.79 -5.74 -2.44
N VAL A 72 13.10 -6.03 -1.35
CA VAL A 72 13.35 -5.41 -0.05
C VAL A 72 14.74 -5.78 0.48
N GLU A 73 15.15 -7.04 0.36
CA GLU A 73 16.48 -7.49 0.77
C GLU A 73 17.60 -6.80 -0.02
N ARG A 74 17.45 -6.68 -1.35
CA ARG A 74 18.42 -5.97 -2.19
C ARG A 74 18.54 -4.49 -1.85
N VAL A 75 17.42 -3.83 -1.53
CA VAL A 75 17.43 -2.42 -1.11
C VAL A 75 18.07 -2.29 0.27
N ALA A 76 17.69 -3.12 1.23
CA ALA A 76 18.24 -3.11 2.59
C ALA A 76 19.77 -3.28 2.59
N ALA A 77 20.29 -4.20 1.77
CA ALA A 77 21.73 -4.46 1.64
C ALA A 77 22.53 -3.27 1.05
N GLN A 78 21.87 -2.34 0.36
CA GLN A 78 22.49 -1.20 -0.31
C GLN A 78 22.25 0.13 0.43
N VAL A 79 21.47 0.15 1.51
CA VAL A 79 21.28 1.37 2.31
C VAL A 79 22.61 1.81 2.92
N SER A 80 22.96 3.08 2.75
CA SER A 80 24.18 3.63 3.32
C SER A 80 24.18 3.66 4.84
N THR A 81 25.38 3.58 5.42
CA THR A 81 25.61 3.75 6.86
C THR A 81 25.05 5.07 7.40
N ARG A 82 24.98 6.12 6.56
CA ARG A 82 24.37 7.42 6.90
C ARG A 82 22.86 7.34 7.16
N ARG A 83 22.14 6.43 6.48
CA ARG A 83 20.69 6.24 6.61
C ARG A 83 20.33 5.00 7.43
N ALA A 84 21.29 4.18 7.86
CA ALA A 84 21.04 2.92 8.56
C ALA A 84 20.16 3.10 9.82
N SER A 85 20.35 4.18 10.59
CA SER A 85 19.53 4.49 11.77
C SER A 85 18.10 4.94 11.47
N ASP A 86 17.78 5.22 10.20
CA ASP A 86 16.43 5.57 9.75
C ASP A 86 15.67 4.36 9.20
N VAL A 87 16.33 3.21 9.06
CA VAL A 87 15.73 2.00 8.50
C VAL A 87 14.90 1.29 9.56
N ILE A 88 13.63 1.05 9.23
CA ILE A 88 12.73 0.15 9.92
C ILE A 88 12.50 -1.03 8.99
N TYR A 89 13.10 -2.16 9.33
CA TYR A 89 13.00 -3.39 8.54
C TYR A 89 11.98 -4.33 9.18
N LEU A 90 10.76 -4.32 8.66
CA LEU A 90 9.70 -5.24 9.06
C LEU A 90 9.80 -6.50 8.19
N ASN A 91 10.44 -7.53 8.73
CA ASN A 91 10.40 -8.88 8.15
C ASN A 91 9.26 -9.67 8.79
N ALA A 92 8.22 -9.95 8.02
CA ALA A 92 7.07 -10.69 8.52
C ALA A 92 7.44 -12.13 8.90
N CYS A 93 8.41 -12.74 8.23
CA CYS A 93 8.80 -14.14 8.43
C CYS A 93 9.81 -14.34 9.56
N ASP A 94 10.45 -13.27 10.03
CA ASP A 94 11.41 -13.35 11.14
C ASP A 94 10.68 -13.20 12.48
N PRO A 95 10.62 -14.24 13.33
CA PRO A 95 9.97 -14.13 14.64
C PRO A 95 10.81 -13.33 15.64
N SER A 96 12.10 -13.11 15.39
CA SER A 96 13.03 -12.44 16.31
C SER A 96 13.06 -10.91 16.15
N GLN A 97 12.63 -10.39 14.99
CA GLN A 97 12.63 -8.95 14.75
C GLN A 97 11.61 -8.21 15.65
N PRO A 98 11.90 -6.98 16.12
CA PRO A 98 11.15 -6.36 17.21
C PRO A 98 9.86 -5.62 16.78
N TYR A 99 9.69 -5.34 15.49
CA TYR A 99 8.60 -4.56 14.95
C TYR A 99 7.33 -5.39 14.71
N GLY A 100 6.18 -4.74 14.83
CA GLY A 100 4.93 -5.24 14.30
C GLY A 100 3.95 -4.10 14.04
N TYR A 101 2.73 -4.46 13.69
CA TYR A 101 1.76 -3.55 13.13
C TYR A 101 0.37 -3.94 13.58
N ASN A 102 -0.25 -3.08 14.38
CA ASN A 102 -1.65 -3.23 14.73
C ASN A 102 -2.53 -2.26 13.92
N PRO A 103 -3.40 -2.76 13.02
CA PRO A 103 -4.27 -1.91 12.19
C PRO A 103 -5.33 -1.13 12.97
N LEU A 104 -5.54 -1.42 14.25
CA LEU A 104 -6.50 -0.74 15.12
C LEU A 104 -5.88 0.44 15.90
N ARG A 105 -4.56 0.65 15.81
CA ARG A 105 -3.85 1.68 16.56
C ARG A 105 -3.42 2.85 15.69
N HIS A 106 -3.15 3.97 16.35
CA HIS A 106 -2.66 5.20 15.72
C HIS A 106 -3.57 5.76 14.61
N VAL A 107 -4.86 5.43 14.67
CA VAL A 107 -5.89 5.99 13.79
C VAL A 107 -6.48 7.24 14.46
N ARG A 108 -6.51 8.36 13.74
CA ARG A 108 -7.16 9.58 14.24
C ARG A 108 -8.67 9.41 14.30
N GLU A 109 -9.30 10.06 15.28
CA GLU A 109 -10.75 10.00 15.52
C GLU A 109 -11.58 10.36 14.26
N ASP A 110 -11.15 11.36 13.48
CA ASP A 110 -11.80 11.80 12.24
C ASP A 110 -11.64 10.83 11.05
N ARG A 111 -10.84 9.76 11.22
CA ARG A 111 -10.54 8.75 10.18
C ARG A 111 -11.02 7.35 10.54
N ILE A 112 -11.62 7.14 11.70
CA ILE A 112 -12.09 5.82 12.18
C ILE A 112 -13.01 5.13 11.15
N ALA A 113 -13.99 5.86 10.60
CA ALA A 113 -14.92 5.30 9.62
C ALA A 113 -14.23 4.83 8.32
N LEU A 114 -13.23 5.58 7.87
CA LEU A 114 -12.45 5.23 6.69
C LEU A 114 -11.52 4.04 6.97
N ALA A 115 -10.92 3.99 8.16
CA ALA A 115 -10.10 2.85 8.60
C ALA A 115 -10.92 1.56 8.72
N ALA A 116 -12.10 1.61 9.34
CA ALA A 116 -13.00 0.47 9.43
C ALA A 116 -13.44 -0.03 8.05
N SER A 117 -13.73 0.90 7.13
CA SER A 117 -14.14 0.55 5.76
C SER A 117 -12.99 -0.06 4.96
N GLY A 118 -11.77 0.51 5.04
CA GLY A 118 -10.58 -0.06 4.40
C GLY A 118 -10.25 -1.45 4.94
N PHE A 119 -10.36 -1.68 6.25
CA PHE A 119 -10.18 -3.00 6.86
C PHE A 119 -11.19 -4.00 6.27
N ILE A 120 -12.48 -3.65 6.27
CA ILE A 120 -13.56 -4.47 5.72
C ILE A 120 -13.29 -4.83 4.27
N GLU A 121 -12.86 -3.88 3.44
CA GLU A 121 -12.57 -4.12 2.03
C GLU A 121 -11.40 -5.10 1.84
N VAL A 122 -10.33 -4.98 2.65
CA VAL A 122 -9.23 -5.95 2.61
C VAL A 122 -9.74 -7.36 2.91
N LEU A 123 -10.54 -7.54 3.97
CA LEU A 123 -11.09 -8.86 4.30
C LEU A 123 -12.08 -9.35 3.23
N LYS A 124 -12.91 -8.46 2.67
CA LYS A 124 -13.88 -8.81 1.62
C LYS A 124 -13.18 -9.33 0.38
N LYS A 125 -12.06 -8.72 -0.01
CA LYS A 125 -11.26 -9.14 -1.15
C LYS A 125 -10.69 -10.54 -0.99
N MET A 126 -10.36 -10.96 0.23
CA MET A 126 -9.84 -12.30 0.50
C MET A 126 -10.90 -13.39 0.39
N TRP A 127 -12.17 -13.05 0.62
CA TRP A 127 -13.28 -14.01 0.58
C TRP A 127 -14.50 -13.44 -0.17
N PRO A 128 -14.38 -13.19 -1.48
CA PRO A 128 -15.45 -12.56 -2.25
C PRO A 128 -16.74 -13.40 -2.24
N ASP A 129 -16.60 -14.73 -2.28
CA ASP A 129 -17.73 -15.67 -2.31
C ASP A 129 -18.32 -15.97 -0.92
N ALA A 130 -17.64 -15.56 0.15
CA ALA A 130 -18.03 -15.87 1.53
C ALA A 130 -18.15 -14.60 2.40
N TRP A 131 -18.79 -13.56 1.84
CA TRP A 131 -19.02 -12.28 2.47
C TRP A 131 -20.53 -11.95 2.59
N GLY A 132 -21.06 -11.97 3.81
CA GLY A 132 -22.48 -11.73 4.09
C GLY A 132 -22.77 -10.34 4.68
N VAL A 133 -23.91 -9.75 4.31
CA VAL A 133 -24.36 -8.41 4.79
C VAL A 133 -24.43 -8.34 6.32
N ARG A 134 -24.89 -9.41 6.98
CA ARG A 134 -24.97 -9.48 8.45
C ARG A 134 -23.61 -9.45 9.12
N MET A 135 -22.67 -10.25 8.59
CA MET A 135 -21.28 -10.29 9.06
C MET A 135 -20.65 -8.90 8.92
N GLU A 136 -20.84 -8.25 7.76
CA GLU A 136 -20.30 -6.91 7.51
C GLU A 136 -20.86 -5.88 8.49
N HIS A 137 -22.17 -5.87 8.72
CA HIS A 137 -22.81 -4.95 9.68
C HIS A 137 -22.24 -5.11 11.10
N ILE A 138 -22.11 -6.34 11.57
CA ILE A 138 -21.54 -6.62 12.89
C ILE A 138 -20.07 -6.20 12.93
N LEU A 139 -19.26 -6.62 11.94
CA LEU A 139 -17.84 -6.32 11.89
C LEU A 139 -17.58 -4.81 11.82
N ARG A 140 -18.38 -4.07 11.06
CA ARG A 140 -18.29 -2.61 10.97
C ARG A 140 -18.47 -1.96 12.32
N ASN A 141 -19.51 -2.33 13.07
CA ASN A 141 -19.72 -1.79 14.41
C ASN A 141 -18.62 -2.20 15.39
N VAL A 142 -18.10 -3.42 15.29
CA VAL A 142 -16.94 -3.89 16.07
C VAL A 142 -15.70 -3.05 15.78
N LEU A 143 -15.33 -2.88 14.52
CA LEU A 143 -14.14 -2.11 14.15
C LEU A 143 -14.28 -0.65 14.56
N MET A 144 -15.45 -0.03 14.32
CA MET A 144 -15.73 1.35 14.74
C MET A 144 -15.54 1.52 16.25
N ALA A 145 -16.01 0.57 17.05
CA ALA A 145 -15.86 0.63 18.50
C ALA A 145 -14.42 0.43 18.97
N LEU A 146 -13.71 -0.54 18.38
CA LEU A 146 -12.34 -0.88 18.79
C LEU A 146 -11.31 0.15 18.33
N LEU A 147 -11.52 0.81 17.18
CA LEU A 147 -10.67 1.90 16.69
C LEU A 147 -10.73 3.15 17.58
N GLU A 148 -11.78 3.31 18.40
CA GLU A 148 -11.84 4.36 19.44
C GLU A 148 -11.01 3.99 20.70
N GLN A 149 -10.50 2.76 20.81
CA GLN A 149 -9.80 2.28 22.00
C GLN A 149 -8.28 2.27 21.77
N PRO A 150 -7.50 3.10 22.50
CA PRO A 150 -6.05 3.22 22.29
C PRO A 150 -5.26 1.91 22.43
N HIS A 151 -5.78 0.97 23.24
CA HIS A 151 -5.10 -0.29 23.56
C HIS A 151 -5.68 -1.50 22.84
N ALA A 152 -6.68 -1.32 21.97
CA ALA A 152 -7.28 -2.44 21.26
C ALA A 152 -6.27 -3.18 20.39
N THR A 153 -6.51 -4.47 20.24
CA THR A 153 -5.74 -5.44 19.45
C THR A 153 -6.66 -6.27 18.58
N MET A 154 -6.08 -7.00 17.64
CA MET A 154 -6.87 -7.92 16.81
C MET A 154 -7.59 -9.01 17.61
N HIS A 155 -7.09 -9.39 18.80
CA HIS A 155 -7.80 -10.30 19.71
C HIS A 155 -9.13 -9.71 20.21
N ASP A 156 -9.19 -8.38 20.36
CA ASP A 156 -10.38 -7.71 20.88
C ASP A 156 -11.56 -7.77 19.90
N VAL A 157 -11.29 -7.95 18.60
CA VAL A 157 -12.31 -8.22 17.57
C VAL A 157 -13.09 -9.50 17.89
N LEU A 158 -12.39 -10.53 18.36
CA LEU A 158 -13.02 -11.79 18.77
C LEU A 158 -13.65 -11.67 20.16
N ARG A 159 -12.95 -11.00 21.08
CA ARG A 159 -13.36 -10.86 22.48
C ARG A 159 -14.67 -10.08 22.63
N ILE A 160 -14.86 -8.98 21.88
CA ILE A 160 -16.09 -8.16 21.97
C ILE A 160 -17.35 -8.94 21.53
N LEU A 161 -17.18 -9.94 20.66
CA LEU A 161 -18.27 -10.79 20.18
C LEU A 161 -18.65 -11.87 21.19
N SER A 162 -17.70 -12.37 21.98
CA SER A 162 -17.90 -13.49 22.93
C SER A 162 -18.10 -13.04 24.37
N ASP A 163 -17.39 -12.00 24.82
CA ASP A 163 -17.38 -11.52 26.22
C ASP A 163 -18.35 -10.34 26.39
N ARG A 164 -19.45 -10.59 27.12
CA ARG A 164 -20.48 -9.59 27.42
C ARG A 164 -19.98 -8.46 28.32
N ASN A 165 -19.10 -8.76 29.27
CA ASN A 165 -18.59 -7.76 30.21
C ASN A 165 -17.65 -6.81 29.50
N PHE A 166 -16.74 -7.35 28.68
CA PHE A 166 -15.86 -6.54 27.85
C PHE A 166 -16.63 -5.66 26.87
N ARG A 167 -17.64 -6.20 26.18
CA ARG A 167 -18.51 -5.41 25.31
C ARG A 167 -19.22 -4.27 26.04
N ALA A 168 -19.74 -4.53 27.24
CA ALA A 168 -20.39 -3.50 28.07
C ALA A 168 -19.40 -2.44 28.57
N GLU A 169 -18.14 -2.81 28.80
CA GLU A 169 -17.06 -1.88 29.11
C GLU A 169 -16.71 -0.98 27.93
N ILE A 170 -16.53 -1.54 26.73
CA ILE A 170 -16.27 -0.76 25.52
C ILE A 170 -17.44 0.22 25.28
N ALA A 171 -18.68 -0.26 25.31
CA ALA A 171 -19.87 0.56 25.05
C ALA A 171 -19.99 1.80 25.96
N ARG A 172 -19.53 1.70 27.22
CA ARG A 172 -19.52 2.83 28.17
C ARG A 172 -18.54 3.94 27.79
N HIS A 173 -17.46 3.60 27.09
CA HIS A 173 -16.41 4.54 26.70
C HIS A 173 -16.55 5.05 25.26
N LEU A 174 -17.46 4.49 24.45
CA LEU A 174 -17.68 4.92 23.08
C LEU A 174 -18.19 6.35 23.00
N LYS A 175 -17.62 7.17 22.12
CA LYS A 175 -18.14 8.50 21.77
C LYS A 175 -19.24 8.39 20.71
N ASN A 176 -19.18 7.38 19.84
CA ASN A 176 -20.16 7.16 18.80
C ASN A 176 -21.46 6.53 19.36
N GLU A 177 -22.48 7.38 19.55
CA GLU A 177 -23.79 6.97 20.10
C GLU A 177 -24.52 5.92 19.24
N THR A 178 -24.34 5.93 17.92
CA THR A 178 -24.94 4.94 17.02
C THR A 178 -24.35 3.55 17.27
N VAL A 179 -23.01 3.47 17.36
CA VAL A 179 -22.30 2.20 17.63
C VAL A 179 -22.58 1.73 19.07
N ARG A 180 -22.65 2.66 20.03
CA ARG A 180 -23.09 2.35 21.40
C ARG A 180 -24.50 1.75 21.41
N THR A 181 -25.44 2.35 20.68
CA THR A 181 -26.83 1.88 20.55
C THR A 181 -26.89 0.49 19.94
N PHE A 182 -26.08 0.23 18.91
CA PHE A 182 -25.94 -1.10 18.31
C PHE A 182 -25.58 -2.14 19.38
N PHE A 183 -24.55 -1.88 20.20
CA PHE A 183 -24.13 -2.85 21.20
C PHE A 183 -25.10 -3.04 22.35
N ILE A 184 -25.71 -1.97 22.86
CA ILE A 184 -26.61 -2.03 24.03
C ILE A 184 -28.00 -2.55 23.66
N ASN A 185 -28.52 -2.15 22.49
CA ASN A 185 -29.90 -2.43 22.12
C ASN A 185 -29.99 -3.51 21.04
N GLU A 186 -29.28 -3.38 19.93
CA GLU A 186 -29.46 -4.25 18.77
C GLU A 186 -28.80 -5.62 18.98
N PHE A 187 -27.50 -5.65 19.24
CA PHE A 187 -26.71 -6.87 19.38
C PHE A 187 -27.18 -7.74 20.55
N GLU A 188 -27.56 -7.14 21.68
CA GLU A 188 -28.12 -7.85 22.84
C GLU A 188 -29.47 -8.51 22.54
N ARG A 189 -30.27 -7.94 21.62
CA ARG A 189 -31.59 -8.46 21.23
C ARG A 189 -31.53 -9.54 20.14
N PHE A 190 -30.38 -9.75 19.50
CA PHE A 190 -30.24 -10.82 18.52
C PHE A 190 -30.57 -12.18 19.15
N SER A 191 -31.40 -12.96 18.44
CA SER A 191 -31.61 -14.36 18.79
C SER A 191 -30.29 -15.14 18.69
N PHE A 192 -30.17 -16.24 19.42
CA PHE A 192 -28.94 -17.05 19.44
C PHE A 192 -28.49 -17.44 18.02
N GLY A 193 -29.42 -17.95 17.19
CA GLY A 193 -29.14 -18.31 15.80
C GLY A 193 -28.73 -17.11 14.95
N TYR A 194 -29.46 -15.99 15.05
CA TYR A 194 -29.15 -14.78 14.28
C TYR A 194 -27.75 -14.25 14.61
N ARG A 195 -27.39 -14.24 15.90
CA ARG A 195 -26.07 -13.84 16.38
C ARG A 195 -24.98 -14.80 15.91
N ALA A 196 -25.20 -16.12 16.03
CA ALA A 196 -24.23 -17.13 15.62
C ALA A 196 -23.91 -17.03 14.11
N ASP A 197 -24.93 -16.94 13.26
CA ASP A 197 -24.78 -16.79 11.81
C ASP A 197 -23.94 -15.57 11.40
N GLY A 198 -24.05 -14.47 12.16
CA GLY A 198 -23.33 -13.23 11.87
C GLY A 198 -21.92 -13.20 12.46
N THR A 199 -21.71 -13.78 13.63
CA THR A 199 -20.45 -13.72 14.38
C THR A 199 -19.49 -14.85 14.01
N ALA A 200 -19.97 -16.06 13.75
CA ALA A 200 -19.13 -17.20 13.40
C ALA A 200 -18.26 -16.95 12.15
N PRO A 201 -18.77 -16.34 11.06
CA PRO A 201 -17.93 -16.00 9.91
C PRO A 201 -16.81 -15.00 10.23
N ILE A 202 -17.04 -14.04 11.14
CA ILE A 202 -15.99 -13.10 11.61
C ILE A 202 -14.94 -13.88 12.40
N GLN A 203 -15.39 -14.72 13.34
CA GLN A 203 -14.52 -15.53 14.18
C GLN A 203 -13.65 -16.48 13.34
N ASN A 204 -14.22 -17.11 12.32
CA ASN A 204 -13.48 -18.01 11.44
C ASN A 204 -12.41 -17.26 10.65
N LYS A 205 -12.73 -16.09 10.09
CA LYS A 205 -11.81 -15.30 9.26
C LYS A 205 -10.70 -14.65 10.10
N VAL A 206 -11.07 -13.88 11.12
CA VAL A 206 -10.09 -13.21 11.99
C VAL A 206 -9.31 -14.22 12.83
N GLY A 207 -9.97 -15.28 13.30
CA GLY A 207 -9.35 -16.36 14.05
C GLY A 207 -8.34 -17.15 13.24
N ALA A 208 -8.56 -17.38 11.94
CA ALA A 208 -7.59 -18.06 11.08
C ALA A 208 -6.25 -17.33 11.04
N PHE A 209 -6.24 -15.99 10.97
CA PHE A 209 -4.99 -15.22 11.00
C PHE A 209 -4.33 -15.21 12.38
N LEU A 210 -5.13 -15.10 13.44
CA LEU A 210 -4.59 -15.10 14.80
C LEU A 210 -4.14 -16.49 15.28
N ALA A 211 -4.51 -17.55 14.56
CA ALA A 211 -4.01 -18.89 14.80
C ALA A 211 -2.55 -19.07 14.35
N ASP A 212 -2.08 -18.29 13.37
CA ASP A 212 -0.66 -18.25 13.00
C ASP A 212 0.13 -17.46 14.06
N PRO A 213 1.09 -18.08 14.78
CA PRO A 213 1.90 -17.39 15.78
C PRO A 213 2.66 -16.17 15.24
N ILE A 214 3.07 -16.21 13.96
CA ILE A 214 3.81 -15.12 13.31
C ILE A 214 2.90 -13.90 13.17
N LEU A 215 1.74 -14.09 12.56
CA LEU A 215 0.75 -13.02 12.39
C LEU A 215 0.21 -12.51 13.72
N ASN A 216 -0.11 -13.42 14.65
CA ASN A 216 -0.61 -13.06 15.96
C ASN A 216 0.36 -12.11 16.68
N ARG A 217 1.65 -12.46 16.71
CA ARG A 217 2.70 -11.61 17.28
C ARG A 217 2.76 -10.24 16.62
N LEU A 218 2.80 -10.21 15.28
CA LEU A 218 2.87 -8.97 14.50
C LEU A 218 1.68 -8.05 14.75
N LEU A 219 0.46 -8.60 14.83
CA LEU A 219 -0.79 -7.84 14.89
C LEU A 219 -1.22 -7.44 16.30
N THR A 220 -0.69 -8.07 17.35
CA THR A 220 -1.26 -7.93 18.71
C THR A 220 -0.28 -7.52 19.79
N ALA A 221 0.98 -7.95 19.72
CA ALA A 221 1.95 -7.74 20.79
C ALA A 221 3.39 -7.50 20.27
N PRO A 222 3.62 -6.52 19.39
CA PRO A 222 4.98 -6.19 19.00
C PRO A 222 5.74 -5.48 20.13
N GLN A 223 7.06 -5.65 20.17
CA GLN A 223 7.92 -4.84 21.05
C GLN A 223 7.91 -3.37 20.62
N HIS A 224 7.90 -3.15 19.30
CA HIS A 224 7.79 -1.83 18.68
C HIS A 224 6.66 -1.82 17.66
N ASP A 225 5.61 -1.05 17.94
CA ASP A 225 4.48 -0.88 17.02
C ASP A 225 4.81 0.15 15.94
N LEU A 226 4.42 -0.12 14.69
CA LEU A 226 4.65 0.81 13.59
C LEU A 226 3.74 2.03 13.68
N HIS A 227 4.32 3.19 13.97
CA HIS A 227 3.63 4.47 13.88
C HIS A 227 3.81 5.10 12.49
N VAL A 228 3.04 4.65 11.51
CA VAL A 228 3.21 5.04 10.08
C VAL A 228 3.22 6.55 9.85
N ARG A 229 2.39 7.32 10.56
CA ARG A 229 2.42 8.79 10.46
C ARG A 229 3.75 9.40 10.91
N GLN A 230 4.38 8.85 11.95
CA GLN A 230 5.66 9.33 12.47
C GLN A 230 6.78 8.98 11.49
N ILE A 231 6.75 7.76 10.93
CA ILE A 231 7.66 7.31 9.87
C ILE A 231 7.64 8.30 8.69
N MET A 232 6.46 8.78 8.28
CA MET A 232 6.33 9.78 7.22
C MET A 232 6.94 11.13 7.59
N ASP A 233 6.59 11.67 8.76
CA ASP A 233 7.00 13.02 9.17
C ASP A 233 8.50 13.11 9.50
N GLU A 234 9.08 12.03 10.05
CA GLU A 234 10.51 11.90 10.35
C GLU A 234 11.35 11.44 9.16
N ARG A 235 10.74 11.19 8.00
CA ARG A 235 11.39 10.71 6.77
C ARG A 235 12.16 9.40 6.95
N LYS A 236 11.59 8.46 7.73
CA LYS A 236 12.16 7.13 7.94
C LYS A 236 12.06 6.28 6.67
N VAL A 237 12.83 5.19 6.64
CA VAL A 237 12.84 4.20 5.56
C VAL A 237 12.16 2.95 6.06
N LEU A 238 10.90 2.73 5.67
CA LEU A 238 10.15 1.53 6.02
C LEU A 238 10.33 0.48 4.92
N LEU A 239 10.97 -0.63 5.25
CA LEU A 239 11.14 -1.77 4.36
C LEU A 239 10.30 -2.93 4.88
N VAL A 240 9.32 -3.38 4.09
CA VAL A 240 8.37 -4.43 4.47
C VAL A 240 8.57 -5.66 3.61
N ASN A 241 9.23 -6.66 4.18
CA ASN A 241 9.38 -7.97 3.57
C ASN A 241 8.23 -8.87 4.06
N LEU A 242 7.29 -9.18 3.16
CA LEU A 242 6.18 -10.09 3.48
C LEU A 242 6.52 -11.55 3.19
N ALA A 243 7.53 -11.83 2.35
CA ALA A 243 7.96 -13.17 1.95
C ALA A 243 6.82 -14.22 1.88
N LYS A 244 5.88 -13.97 0.95
CA LYS A 244 4.67 -14.74 0.63
C LYS A 244 4.88 -16.26 0.61
N GLY A 245 6.05 -16.71 0.13
CA GLY A 245 6.38 -18.15 0.09
C GLY A 245 6.53 -18.80 1.47
N GLN A 246 6.73 -18.03 2.53
CA GLN A 246 6.95 -18.51 3.90
C GLN A 246 5.72 -18.31 4.80
N ILE A 247 5.12 -17.10 4.82
CA ILE A 247 3.91 -16.84 5.64
C ILE A 247 2.60 -17.22 4.95
N GLY A 248 2.65 -17.56 3.66
CA GLY A 248 1.48 -17.89 2.86
C GLY A 248 0.87 -16.68 2.13
N GLU A 249 0.09 -16.98 1.10
CA GLU A 249 -0.56 -16.01 0.21
C GLU A 249 -1.55 -15.11 0.94
N ASP A 250 -2.49 -15.72 1.66
CA ASP A 250 -3.55 -15.00 2.38
C ASP A 250 -2.96 -14.06 3.43
N SER A 251 -2.01 -14.54 4.22
CA SER A 251 -1.29 -13.77 5.24
C SER A 251 -0.57 -12.56 4.66
N SER A 252 0.16 -12.77 3.56
CA SER A 252 0.86 -11.69 2.84
C SER A 252 -0.12 -10.67 2.27
N ALA A 253 -1.22 -11.11 1.65
CA ALA A 253 -2.23 -10.23 1.07
C ALA A 253 -2.92 -9.37 2.14
N LEU A 254 -3.30 -9.98 3.27
CA LEU A 254 -3.90 -9.27 4.41
C LEU A 254 -2.96 -8.21 4.96
N LEU A 255 -1.74 -8.60 5.35
CA LEU A 255 -0.78 -7.69 5.97
C LEU A 255 -0.45 -6.52 5.04
N GLY A 256 -0.14 -6.83 3.78
CA GLY A 256 0.18 -5.80 2.78
C GLY A 256 -1.01 -4.89 2.49
N GLY A 257 -2.22 -5.43 2.34
CA GLY A 257 -3.44 -4.65 2.10
C GLY A 257 -3.77 -3.70 3.26
N LEU A 258 -3.66 -4.19 4.50
CA LEU A 258 -3.85 -3.36 5.69
C LEU A 258 -2.76 -2.29 5.83
N LEU A 259 -1.48 -2.63 5.60
CA LEU A 259 -0.37 -1.67 5.67
C LEU A 259 -0.49 -0.58 4.60
N VAL A 260 -0.81 -0.93 3.36
CA VAL A 260 -1.05 0.02 2.26
C VAL A 260 -2.22 0.95 2.59
N THR A 261 -3.31 0.40 3.15
CA THR A 261 -4.45 1.19 3.62
C THR A 261 -4.01 2.18 4.71
N THR A 262 -3.24 1.72 5.70
CA THR A 262 -2.74 2.58 6.78
C THR A 262 -1.77 3.64 6.29
N LEU A 263 -0.94 3.36 5.28
CA LEU A 263 -0.12 4.38 4.61
C LEU A 263 -0.99 5.49 4.00
N GLY A 264 -2.08 5.14 3.32
CA GLY A 264 -3.03 6.11 2.77
C GLY A 264 -3.72 6.95 3.85
N LEU A 265 -4.19 6.31 4.92
CA LEU A 265 -4.82 6.98 6.06
C LEU A 265 -3.84 7.90 6.81
N ALA A 266 -2.60 7.44 7.00
CA ALA A 266 -1.53 8.23 7.60
C ALA A 266 -1.22 9.46 6.75
N ALA A 267 -1.23 9.34 5.43
CA ALA A 267 -1.09 10.51 4.55
C ALA A 267 -2.22 11.53 4.75
N PHE A 268 -3.47 11.07 4.77
CA PHE A 268 -4.64 11.94 5.01
C PHE A 268 -4.66 12.58 6.40
N SER A 269 -4.05 11.92 7.39
CA SER A 269 -3.91 12.49 8.72
C SER A 269 -3.07 13.77 8.72
N ARG A 270 -2.21 13.99 7.71
CA ARG A 270 -1.32 15.17 7.57
C ARG A 270 -2.06 16.46 7.18
N ALA A 271 -3.39 16.40 7.11
CA ALA A 271 -4.26 17.56 6.93
C ALA A 271 -4.07 18.62 8.03
N ASP A 272 -3.60 18.20 9.22
CA ASP A 272 -3.26 19.06 10.35
C ASP A 272 -1.98 19.89 10.15
N LEU A 273 -1.10 19.48 9.24
CA LEU A 273 0.12 20.21 8.91
C LEU A 273 -0.12 21.16 7.73
N PRO A 274 0.42 22.40 7.77
CA PRO A 274 0.52 23.25 6.59
C PRO A 274 1.32 22.57 5.46
N GLU A 275 0.96 22.84 4.21
CA GLU A 275 1.55 22.18 3.03
C GLU A 275 3.08 22.31 2.95
N TYR A 276 3.63 23.46 3.38
CA TYR A 276 5.08 23.71 3.39
C TYR A 276 5.84 22.89 4.43
N GLU A 277 5.17 22.41 5.48
CA GLU A 277 5.77 21.53 6.51
C GLU A 277 5.71 20.06 6.12
N ARG A 278 4.77 19.69 5.22
CA ARG A 278 4.62 18.32 4.74
C ARG A 278 5.90 17.88 4.02
N ARG A 279 6.64 16.96 4.62
CA ARG A 279 7.82 16.33 4.03
C ARG A 279 7.41 15.35 2.91
N PRO A 280 8.08 15.33 1.75
CA PRO A 280 7.84 14.31 0.73
C PRO A 280 8.02 12.89 1.27
N PHE A 281 7.08 12.00 0.94
CA PHE A 281 7.17 10.57 1.25
C PHE A 281 6.79 9.75 0.03
N PHE A 282 7.59 8.73 -0.30
CA PHE A 282 7.36 7.90 -1.49
C PHE A 282 7.09 6.44 -1.12
N VAL A 283 5.97 5.92 -1.61
CA VAL A 283 5.55 4.55 -1.37
C VAL A 283 5.78 3.73 -2.64
N TYR A 284 6.54 2.67 -2.53
CA TYR A 284 6.82 1.72 -3.58
C TYR A 284 6.12 0.40 -3.26
N VAL A 285 5.30 -0.07 -4.18
CA VAL A 285 4.56 -1.32 -4.02
C VAL A 285 4.78 -2.18 -5.26
N ASP A 286 5.52 -3.28 -5.09
CA ASP A 286 5.62 -4.31 -6.12
C ASP A 286 4.44 -5.28 -6.01
N GLU A 287 4.05 -5.87 -7.14
CA GLU A 287 2.87 -6.75 -7.25
C GLU A 287 1.61 -6.17 -6.58
N PHE A 288 1.35 -4.90 -6.91
CA PHE A 288 0.32 -4.03 -6.34
C PHE A 288 -1.09 -4.64 -6.31
N GLN A 289 -1.42 -5.51 -7.27
CA GLN A 289 -2.71 -6.20 -7.33
C GLN A 289 -3.02 -7.00 -6.06
N ASN A 290 -2.00 -7.45 -5.31
CA ASN A 290 -2.21 -8.20 -4.07
C ASN A 290 -2.80 -7.31 -2.96
N PHE A 291 -2.60 -6.00 -3.02
CA PHE A 291 -2.89 -5.08 -1.91
C PHE A 291 -3.92 -4.00 -2.24
N THR A 292 -4.49 -4.02 -3.46
CA THR A 292 -5.47 -3.04 -3.90
C THR A 292 -6.84 -3.21 -3.25
N THR A 293 -7.48 -2.10 -2.91
CA THR A 293 -8.89 -2.00 -2.50
C THR A 293 -9.56 -0.78 -3.15
N LEU A 294 -10.89 -0.69 -3.11
CA LEU A 294 -11.62 0.44 -3.67
C LEU A 294 -11.36 1.74 -2.89
N ALA A 295 -11.26 1.64 -1.56
CA ALA A 295 -10.86 2.73 -0.68
C ALA A 295 -9.44 3.21 -1.02
N MET A 296 -8.53 2.32 -1.37
CA MET A 296 -7.19 2.69 -1.80
C MET A 296 -7.21 3.43 -3.15
N ALA A 297 -8.02 2.96 -4.08
CA ALA A 297 -8.24 3.60 -5.37
C ALA A 297 -8.82 5.03 -5.24
N SER A 298 -9.75 5.26 -4.30
CA SER A 298 -10.24 6.62 -4.04
C SER A 298 -9.17 7.51 -3.41
N MET A 299 -8.33 6.96 -2.51
CA MET A 299 -7.21 7.69 -1.90
C MET A 299 -6.23 8.24 -2.94
N PHE A 300 -5.95 7.51 -4.02
CA PHE A 300 -5.03 7.94 -5.10
C PHE A 300 -5.37 9.32 -5.67
N SER A 301 -6.64 9.70 -5.73
CA SER A 301 -7.02 11.02 -6.24
C SER A 301 -6.68 12.19 -5.31
N GLU A 302 -6.45 11.92 -4.02
CA GLU A 302 -6.30 12.96 -2.99
C GLU A 302 -4.90 13.03 -2.37
N LEU A 303 -4.12 11.93 -2.44
CA LEU A 303 -2.81 11.79 -1.79
C LEU A 303 -1.80 12.87 -2.21
N ARG A 304 -1.91 13.40 -3.43
CA ARG A 304 -1.08 14.50 -3.94
C ARG A 304 -1.03 15.68 -2.97
N LYS A 305 -2.18 16.08 -2.40
CA LYS A 305 -2.28 17.22 -1.47
C LYS A 305 -1.45 16.99 -0.21
N TYR A 306 -1.21 15.74 0.15
CA TYR A 306 -0.48 15.35 1.35
C TYR A 306 0.99 15.05 1.09
N ARG A 307 1.51 15.36 -0.11
CA ARG A 307 2.90 15.12 -0.53
C ARG A 307 3.35 13.68 -0.33
N VAL A 308 2.45 12.75 -0.68
CA VAL A 308 2.72 11.31 -0.71
C VAL A 308 2.53 10.81 -2.14
N GLY A 309 3.61 10.29 -2.74
CA GLY A 309 3.62 9.75 -4.09
C GLY A 309 3.70 8.23 -4.06
N PHE A 310 2.86 7.55 -4.82
CA PHE A 310 2.91 6.09 -4.97
C PHE A 310 3.58 5.71 -6.29
N THR A 311 4.43 4.70 -6.25
CA THR A 311 4.96 3.99 -7.42
C THR A 311 4.49 2.55 -7.32
N VAL A 312 3.53 2.18 -8.16
CA VAL A 312 2.89 0.86 -8.11
C VAL A 312 3.24 0.05 -9.34
N ALA A 313 3.56 -1.23 -9.16
CA ALA A 313 3.86 -2.14 -10.25
C ALA A 313 2.97 -3.39 -10.20
N HIS A 314 2.52 -3.86 -11.36
CA HIS A 314 1.90 -5.18 -11.51
C HIS A 314 2.13 -5.74 -12.92
N GLN A 315 1.66 -6.97 -13.16
CA GLN A 315 1.97 -7.70 -14.39
C GLN A 315 0.94 -7.49 -15.48
N TYR A 316 -0.35 -7.56 -15.13
CA TYR A 316 -1.47 -7.53 -16.09
C TYR A 316 -2.59 -6.60 -15.62
N LEU A 317 -3.30 -5.94 -16.54
CA LEU A 317 -4.43 -5.07 -16.20
C LEU A 317 -5.61 -5.84 -15.63
N TYR A 318 -5.81 -7.10 -16.03
CA TYR A 318 -6.93 -7.91 -15.56
C TYR A 318 -6.81 -8.30 -14.07
N GLN A 319 -5.63 -8.21 -13.49
CA GLN A 319 -5.42 -8.49 -12.06
C GLN A 319 -6.03 -7.42 -11.16
N LEU A 320 -6.34 -6.24 -11.71
CA LEU A 320 -7.03 -5.17 -11.00
C LEU A 320 -8.52 -5.25 -11.29
N GLU A 321 -9.33 -5.09 -10.24
CA GLU A 321 -10.77 -4.88 -10.39
C GLU A 321 -11.03 -3.66 -11.30
N PRO A 322 -12.11 -3.67 -12.11
CA PRO A 322 -12.37 -2.62 -13.10
C PRO A 322 -12.33 -1.19 -12.53
N ASP A 323 -12.93 -0.97 -11.37
CA ASP A 323 -13.00 0.35 -10.72
C ASP A 323 -11.63 0.79 -10.19
N VAL A 324 -10.86 -0.14 -9.61
CA VAL A 324 -9.48 0.12 -9.17
C VAL A 324 -8.60 0.47 -10.36
N ARG A 325 -8.69 -0.31 -11.45
CA ARG A 325 -7.93 -0.07 -12.68
C ARG A 325 -8.24 1.31 -13.25
N HIS A 326 -9.51 1.68 -13.35
CA HIS A 326 -9.94 2.98 -13.84
C HIS A 326 -9.40 4.12 -12.96
N ALA A 327 -9.52 3.99 -11.64
CA ALA A 327 -9.05 5.00 -10.71
C ALA A 327 -7.51 5.15 -10.73
N VAL A 328 -6.76 4.05 -10.77
CA VAL A 328 -5.29 4.10 -10.75
C VAL A 328 -4.74 4.69 -12.05
N LEU A 329 -5.23 4.23 -13.21
CA LEU A 329 -4.80 4.78 -14.51
C LEU A 329 -5.24 6.24 -14.69
N GLY A 330 -6.44 6.59 -14.23
CA GLY A 330 -6.96 7.96 -14.32
C GLY A 330 -6.23 8.97 -13.43
N ASN A 331 -5.63 8.54 -12.32
CA ASN A 331 -4.91 9.40 -11.39
C ASN A 331 -3.38 9.33 -11.54
N ALA A 332 -2.83 8.33 -12.24
CA ALA A 332 -1.41 8.22 -12.49
C ALA A 332 -0.95 9.24 -13.54
N GLY A 333 -0.18 10.23 -13.11
CA GLY A 333 0.41 11.26 -13.95
C GLY A 333 1.53 10.73 -14.84
N THR A 334 2.24 9.69 -14.37
CA THR A 334 3.28 9.01 -15.15
C THR A 334 2.91 7.54 -15.34
N ILE A 335 2.92 7.08 -16.59
CA ILE A 335 2.67 5.69 -16.97
C ILE A 335 3.94 5.15 -17.61
N ILE A 336 4.43 4.02 -17.12
CA ILE A 336 5.60 3.30 -17.61
C ILE A 336 5.17 1.88 -18.00
N SER A 337 5.30 1.53 -19.26
CA SER A 337 5.06 0.19 -19.78
C SER A 337 6.38 -0.47 -20.16
N PHE A 338 6.64 -1.63 -19.57
CA PHE A 338 7.54 -2.61 -20.16
C PHE A 338 6.78 -3.47 -21.17
N ARG A 339 7.37 -4.59 -21.60
CA ARG A 339 6.69 -5.59 -22.43
C ARG A 339 5.46 -6.16 -21.73
N VAL A 340 4.33 -6.16 -22.43
CA VAL A 340 3.02 -6.63 -21.91
C VAL A 340 2.45 -7.80 -22.71
N GLY A 341 1.25 -8.27 -22.34
CA GLY A 341 0.49 -9.28 -23.09
C GLY A 341 -0.41 -8.67 -24.16
N SER A 342 -0.96 -9.53 -25.04
CA SER A 342 -1.88 -9.13 -26.11
C SER A 342 -3.19 -8.54 -25.59
N GLU A 343 -3.62 -8.94 -24.41
CA GLU A 343 -4.84 -8.40 -23.80
C GLU A 343 -4.64 -6.98 -23.24
N ASP A 344 -3.43 -6.65 -22.78
CA ASP A 344 -3.12 -5.34 -22.19
C ASP A 344 -2.68 -4.31 -23.25
N ALA A 345 -2.04 -4.76 -24.34
CA ALA A 345 -1.47 -3.90 -25.37
C ALA A 345 -2.48 -2.90 -25.98
N PRO A 346 -3.73 -3.26 -26.31
CA PRO A 346 -4.71 -2.32 -26.86
C PRO A 346 -5.05 -1.17 -25.91
N TYR A 347 -5.05 -1.42 -24.59
CA TYR A 347 -5.32 -0.38 -23.59
C TYR A 347 -4.16 0.61 -23.53
N LEU A 348 -2.93 0.11 -23.49
CA LEU A 348 -1.74 0.94 -23.38
C LEU A 348 -1.43 1.71 -24.67
N ALA A 349 -1.70 1.13 -25.84
CA ALA A 349 -1.58 1.84 -27.12
C ALA A 349 -2.49 3.08 -27.17
N ARG A 350 -3.70 3.00 -26.59
CA ARG A 350 -4.62 4.15 -26.44
C ARG A 350 -4.07 5.18 -25.44
N GLU A 351 -3.54 4.74 -24.31
CA GLU A 351 -2.92 5.63 -23.31
C GLU A 351 -1.72 6.41 -23.89
N PHE A 352 -0.95 5.77 -24.78
CA PHE A 352 0.15 6.39 -25.52
C PHE A 352 -0.29 7.14 -26.78
N GLN A 353 -1.60 7.34 -26.97
CA GLN A 353 -2.21 8.13 -28.05
C GLN A 353 -1.75 7.71 -29.46
N GLY A 354 -1.56 6.41 -29.67
CA GLY A 354 -1.19 5.84 -30.97
C GLY A 354 0.26 6.11 -31.40
N ARG A 355 1.12 6.61 -30.51
CA ARG A 355 2.55 6.78 -30.81
C ARG A 355 3.31 5.46 -30.86
N PHE A 356 2.81 4.45 -30.17
CA PHE A 356 3.26 3.07 -30.20
C PHE A 356 2.07 2.19 -30.54
N ASP A 357 2.28 1.19 -31.36
CA ASP A 357 1.26 0.19 -31.67
C ASP A 357 1.31 -0.99 -30.70
N GLU A 358 0.39 -1.93 -30.86
CA GLU A 358 0.34 -3.13 -30.02
C GLU A 358 1.58 -4.03 -30.23
N ALA A 359 2.11 -4.10 -31.46
CA ALA A 359 3.27 -4.93 -31.78
C ALA A 359 4.53 -4.42 -31.06
N ASP A 360 4.71 -3.10 -30.99
CA ASP A 360 5.76 -2.44 -30.24
C ASP A 360 5.75 -2.87 -28.76
N LEU A 361 4.57 -2.85 -28.13
CA LEU A 361 4.36 -3.22 -26.72
C LEU A 361 4.60 -4.71 -26.44
N LEU A 362 4.31 -5.57 -27.42
CA LEU A 362 4.51 -7.02 -27.33
C LEU A 362 5.97 -7.44 -27.53
N GLN A 363 6.73 -6.68 -28.33
CA GLN A 363 8.10 -7.02 -28.72
C GLN A 363 9.17 -6.26 -27.94
N LEU A 364 8.78 -5.38 -27.01
CA LEU A 364 9.71 -4.56 -26.23
C LEU A 364 10.76 -5.44 -25.51
N PRO A 365 12.07 -5.18 -25.69
CA PRO A 365 13.12 -5.90 -24.99
C PRO A 365 13.07 -5.67 -23.47
N ASN A 366 13.69 -6.58 -22.71
CA ASN A 366 13.84 -6.38 -21.26
C ASN A 366 14.62 -5.08 -20.98
N TYR A 367 14.27 -4.40 -19.90
CA TYR A 367 14.85 -3.13 -19.46
C TYR A 367 14.60 -1.93 -20.40
N ARG A 368 13.81 -2.12 -21.46
CA ARG A 368 13.26 -1.01 -22.26
C ARG A 368 11.83 -0.72 -21.85
N ILE A 369 11.48 0.55 -21.94
CA ILE A 369 10.17 1.07 -21.54
C ILE A 369 9.61 2.01 -22.61
N TYR A 370 8.30 2.01 -22.72
CA TYR A 370 7.55 3.14 -23.25
C TYR A 370 6.89 3.87 -22.10
N LEU A 371 6.94 5.20 -22.13
CA LEU A 371 6.42 5.99 -21.03
C LEU A 371 5.78 7.28 -21.50
N LYS A 372 4.83 7.74 -20.70
CA LYS A 372 4.27 9.09 -20.70
C LYS A 372 4.68 9.71 -19.37
N LEU A 373 5.53 10.73 -19.41
CA LEU A 373 6.15 11.31 -18.23
C LEU A 373 5.43 12.60 -17.85
N MET A 374 5.10 12.77 -16.57
CA MET A 374 4.68 14.07 -16.06
C MET A 374 5.91 14.98 -15.91
N ILE A 375 5.86 16.16 -16.53
CA ILE A 375 6.93 17.16 -16.51
C ILE A 375 6.31 18.50 -16.15
N ASP A 376 6.61 19.01 -14.96
CA ASP A 376 6.10 20.30 -14.47
C ASP A 376 4.56 20.39 -14.53
N GLY A 377 3.89 19.29 -14.14
CA GLY A 377 2.43 19.17 -14.15
C GLY A 377 1.79 18.96 -15.53
N VAL A 378 2.59 18.83 -16.60
CA VAL A 378 2.10 18.58 -17.95
C VAL A 378 2.52 17.17 -18.42
N PRO A 379 1.60 16.33 -18.92
CA PRO A 379 1.98 15.04 -19.49
C PRO A 379 2.76 15.23 -20.79
N SER A 380 3.91 14.57 -20.91
CA SER A 380 4.69 14.53 -22.14
C SER A 380 3.97 13.76 -23.24
N ALA A 381 4.41 13.94 -24.49
CA ALA A 381 4.16 12.92 -25.50
C ALA A 381 4.82 11.60 -25.07
N ALA A 382 4.24 10.46 -25.43
CA ALA A 382 4.86 9.17 -25.13
C ALA A 382 6.24 9.05 -25.81
N PHE A 383 7.19 8.33 -25.22
CA PHE A 383 8.51 8.11 -25.82
C PHE A 383 9.12 6.80 -25.32
N SER A 384 10.24 6.41 -25.92
CA SER A 384 10.98 5.20 -25.58
C SER A 384 12.21 5.54 -24.74
N ALA A 385 12.58 4.63 -23.85
CA ALA A 385 13.76 4.77 -23.00
C ALA A 385 14.28 3.42 -22.53
N THR A 386 15.53 3.41 -22.05
CA THR A 386 16.14 2.27 -21.37
C THR A 386 16.29 2.60 -19.88
N THR A 387 15.83 1.71 -19.00
CA THR A 387 15.91 1.92 -17.55
C THR A 387 17.36 1.89 -17.05
N LEU A 388 17.62 2.63 -15.99
CA LEU A 388 18.91 2.59 -15.30
C LEU A 388 18.98 1.36 -14.40
N ALA A 389 20.15 0.74 -14.35
CA ALA A 389 20.44 -0.24 -13.32
C ALA A 389 20.63 0.47 -11.96
N PRO A 390 20.33 -0.21 -10.84
CA PRO A 390 20.68 0.28 -9.51
C PRO A 390 22.17 0.57 -9.45
N MET A 391 22.54 1.73 -8.90
CA MET A 391 23.96 2.04 -8.67
C MET A 391 24.46 1.14 -7.54
N ARG A 392 25.12 0.02 -7.89
CA ARG A 392 25.77 -0.85 -6.91
C ARG A 392 26.87 -0.06 -6.21
N ARG A 393 26.87 -0.10 -4.88
CA ARG A 393 27.96 0.42 -4.03
C ARG A 393 29.00 -0.65 -3.75
#